data_AF-A0A0N0RZF5-F1
#
_entry.id   AF-A0A0N0RZF5-F1
#
_cell.length_a   1.000
_cell.length_b   1.000
_cell.length_c   1.000
_cell.angle_alpha   90.00
_cell.angle_beta   90.00
_cell.angle_gamma   90.00
#
_symmetry.space_group_name_H-M   'P 1'
#
loop_
_entity.id
_entity.type
_entity.pdbx_description
1 polymer ?
#
loop_
_entity_poly.entity_id
_entity_poly.type
_entity_poly.pdbx_seq_one_letter_code
_entity_poly.pdbx_strand_id
1 'polypeptide(L)'
;MCEVDREEREKERERIYLLHRCGSVPCGPICLRHPCNQQSRVALAASCACDVFQVISYETTDLMTDPLQLANAATLVSHKYYPPTIHLPQYVDNESSAISIIIQFGFLWVAVLGIALIIIFRVRPTASQSDKLAFVWMCLTGFIHLFFEAYFVINHKTLAGSQELFGQLWKEYSLSDSRYLTSDPFLICMEAVTAFAWGPLAFCIAYCIAVQHPARHALQLLISVGQVYGDVLYYATSLLEISYCRPEGYYFWFYYFFFNFIWMLVGCYYATQSITEITKAFAKLQDFGKSQKNFKTENVLKKGD
;
A
#
# COMPACT_ATOMS: atom_id res chain seq x y z
N MET A 1 -31.35 42.56 -1.42
CA MET A 1 -29.88 42.46 -1.46
C MET A 1 -29.26 42.90 -0.13
N CYS A 2 -29.73 42.34 1.00
CA CYS A 2 -29.24 42.74 2.34
C CYS A 2 -29.29 41.63 3.42
N GLU A 3 -29.89 40.46 3.16
CA GLU A 3 -29.93 39.32 4.09
C GLU A 3 -28.88 38.23 3.77
N VAL A 4 -28.71 37.86 2.50
CA VAL A 4 -27.70 36.89 2.05
C VAL A 4 -26.28 37.30 2.49
N ASP A 5 -26.00 38.59 2.38
CA ASP A 5 -24.72 39.21 2.71
C ASP A 5 -24.45 39.26 4.24
N ARG A 6 -25.50 39.09 5.06
CA ARG A 6 -25.38 39.00 6.53
C ARG A 6 -25.05 37.58 6.97
N GLU A 7 -25.63 36.59 6.30
CA GLU A 7 -25.44 35.16 6.55
C GLU A 7 -24.03 34.70 6.13
N GLU A 8 -23.49 35.22 5.04
CA GLU A 8 -22.08 35.00 4.63
C GLU A 8 -21.08 35.56 5.65
N ARG A 9 -21.35 36.76 6.19
CA ARG A 9 -20.50 37.39 7.22
C ARG A 9 -20.55 36.68 8.58
N GLU A 10 -21.57 35.85 8.82
CA GLU A 10 -21.69 35.05 10.04
C GLU A 10 -20.94 33.72 9.89
N LYS A 11 -21.07 33.06 8.72
CA LYS A 11 -20.30 31.86 8.36
C LYS A 11 -18.79 32.11 8.29
N GLU A 12 -18.37 33.27 7.78
CA GLU A 12 -16.95 33.66 7.76
C GLU A 12 -16.40 33.88 9.19
N ARG A 13 -17.23 34.40 10.09
CA ARG A 13 -16.87 34.58 11.51
C ARG A 13 -16.70 33.25 12.24
N GLU A 14 -17.57 32.27 11.98
CA GLU A 14 -17.41 30.92 12.53
C GLU A 14 -16.18 30.19 11.99
N ARG A 15 -15.85 30.37 10.70
CA ARG A 15 -14.60 29.83 10.11
C ARG A 15 -13.36 30.40 10.79
N ILE A 16 -13.30 31.71 11.01
CA ILE A 16 -12.17 32.36 11.68
C ILE A 16 -12.05 31.90 13.14
N TYR A 17 -13.17 31.69 13.83
CA TYR A 17 -13.19 31.20 15.22
C TYR A 17 -12.69 29.75 15.33
N LEU A 18 -13.02 28.89 14.36
CA LEU A 18 -12.55 27.50 14.29
C LEU A 18 -11.06 27.40 13.93
N LEU A 19 -10.57 28.25 13.02
CA LEU A 19 -9.15 28.32 12.65
C LEU A 19 -8.25 28.74 13.83
N HIS A 20 -8.73 29.65 14.67
CA HIS A 20 -7.99 30.08 15.87
C HIS A 20 -7.95 29.03 16.99
N ARG A 21 -8.87 28.05 16.99
CA ARG A 21 -8.91 26.97 17.99
C ARG A 21 -8.00 25.78 17.65
N CYS A 22 -7.67 25.59 16.37
CA CYS A 22 -6.73 24.55 15.92
C CYS A 22 -5.26 25.00 15.94
N GLY A 23 -4.97 26.30 16.06
CA GLY A 23 -3.62 26.85 15.89
C GLY A 23 -2.79 27.08 17.16
N SER A 24 -3.26 26.72 18.36
CA SER A 24 -2.59 27.13 19.61
C SER A 24 -2.41 25.99 20.62
N VAL A 25 -1.34 25.20 20.43
CA VAL A 25 -0.65 24.52 21.54
C VAL A 25 0.85 24.79 21.38
N PRO A 26 1.47 25.63 22.22
CA PRO A 26 2.91 25.87 22.17
C PRO A 26 3.68 24.76 22.91
N CYS A 27 4.63 24.13 22.22
CA CYS A 27 5.60 23.21 22.82
C CYS A 27 6.75 24.01 23.48
N GLY A 28 6.86 23.93 24.81
CA GLY A 28 8.02 24.36 25.60
C GLY A 28 8.61 23.19 26.43
N PRO A 29 9.87 23.30 26.92
CA PRO A 29 10.71 22.14 27.20
C PRO A 29 10.62 21.58 28.65
N ILE A 30 10.76 20.25 28.74
CA ILE A 30 11.24 19.43 29.87
C ILE A 30 10.33 19.31 31.11
N CYS A 31 9.78 18.09 31.32
CA CYS A 31 9.85 17.44 32.64
C CYS A 31 9.66 15.90 32.53
N LEU A 32 10.70 15.15 32.91
CA LEU A 32 10.74 13.70 33.06
C LEU A 32 10.09 13.29 34.40
N ARG A 33 9.01 12.49 34.38
CA ARG A 33 8.73 11.34 35.27
C ARG A 33 7.25 10.88 35.17
N HIS A 34 7.07 9.56 35.11
CA HIS A 34 5.83 8.76 35.30
C HIS A 34 4.86 8.54 34.11
N PRO A 35 4.13 7.39 34.10
CA PRO A 35 3.89 6.60 32.91
C PRO A 35 2.51 6.89 32.32
N CYS A 36 2.45 7.75 31.31
CA CYS A 36 1.28 7.90 30.45
C CYS A 36 1.77 7.94 29.01
N ASN A 37 2.02 6.77 28.41
CA ASN A 37 2.57 6.71 27.05
C ASN A 37 2.01 5.58 26.18
N GLN A 38 0.80 5.10 26.49
CA GLN A 38 0.07 4.16 25.64
C GLN A 38 -0.87 4.90 24.66
N GLN A 39 -1.49 6.01 25.10
CA GLN A 39 -2.44 6.79 24.28
C GLN A 39 -1.76 7.67 23.22
N SER A 40 -0.56 8.20 23.51
CA SER A 40 0.20 9.06 22.60
C SER A 40 0.70 8.32 21.35
N ARG A 41 0.90 7.01 21.44
CA ARG A 41 1.35 6.16 20.31
C ARG A 41 0.22 5.78 19.36
N VAL A 42 -1.01 5.66 19.87
CA VAL A 42 -2.21 5.42 19.04
C VAL A 42 -2.59 6.69 18.27
N ALA A 43 -2.41 7.87 18.89
CA ALA A 43 -2.64 9.15 18.22
C ALA A 43 -1.67 9.41 17.05
N LEU A 44 -0.41 8.99 17.17
CA LEU A 44 0.58 9.14 16.09
C LEU A 44 0.29 8.22 14.89
N ALA A 45 -0.21 6.99 15.14
CA ALA A 45 -0.67 6.09 14.08
C ALA A 45 -1.94 6.59 13.39
N ALA A 46 -2.85 7.22 14.15
CA ALA A 46 -4.05 7.86 13.61
C ALA A 46 -3.74 9.12 12.79
N SER A 47 -2.70 9.89 13.16
CA SER A 47 -2.24 11.06 12.41
C SER A 47 -1.67 10.65 11.04
N CYS A 48 -0.88 9.58 10.99
CA CYS A 48 -0.31 9.08 9.73
C CYS A 48 -1.39 8.52 8.78
N ALA A 49 -2.48 7.96 9.32
CA ALA A 49 -3.64 7.54 8.53
C ALA A 49 -4.49 8.73 8.04
N CYS A 50 -4.58 9.81 8.81
CA CYS A 50 -5.26 11.04 8.38
C CYS A 50 -4.53 11.75 7.23
N ASP A 51 -3.19 11.72 7.21
CA ASP A 51 -2.40 12.33 6.12
C ASP A 51 -2.58 11.59 4.78
N VAL A 52 -2.73 10.24 4.81
CA VAL A 52 -3.07 9.44 3.62
C VAL A 52 -4.48 9.76 3.12
N PHE A 53 -5.43 10.00 4.03
CA PHE A 53 -6.81 10.38 3.68
C PHE A 53 -6.94 11.84 3.20
N GLN A 54 -6.10 12.76 3.66
CA GLN A 54 -6.15 14.17 3.24
C GLN A 54 -5.77 14.37 1.76
N VAL A 55 -4.94 13.50 1.18
CA VAL A 55 -4.62 13.53 -0.26
C VAL A 55 -5.87 13.23 -1.12
N ILE A 56 -6.84 12.47 -0.60
CA ILE A 56 -8.04 12.04 -1.33
C ILE A 56 -9.17 13.09 -1.23
N SER A 57 -9.10 14.04 -0.28
CA SER A 57 -10.28 14.81 0.16
C SER A 57 -10.41 16.23 -0.41
N TYR A 58 -9.43 16.77 -1.14
CA TYR A 58 -9.36 18.22 -1.41
C TYR A 58 -10.01 18.72 -2.71
N GLU A 59 -10.77 17.91 -3.45
CA GLU A 59 -11.21 18.31 -4.80
C GLU A 59 -12.64 17.90 -5.18
N THR A 60 -13.58 18.10 -4.26
CA THR A 60 -15.02 17.81 -4.49
C THR A 60 -15.94 18.99 -4.17
N THR A 61 -15.55 20.22 -4.52
CA THR A 61 -16.48 21.36 -4.54
C THR A 61 -16.18 22.30 -5.71
N ASP A 62 -16.71 21.97 -6.89
CA ASP A 62 -17.33 22.92 -7.83
C ASP A 62 -17.81 22.17 -9.08
N LEU A 63 -19.08 21.75 -9.08
CA LEU A 63 -19.80 21.34 -10.27
C LEU A 63 -21.09 22.17 -10.35
N MET A 64 -20.94 23.44 -10.71
CA MET A 64 -22.00 24.16 -11.41
C MET A 64 -21.93 23.76 -12.88
N THR A 65 -22.99 23.11 -13.34
CA THR A 65 -23.18 22.50 -14.66
C THR A 65 -23.14 23.53 -15.78
N ASP A 66 -22.07 23.52 -16.58
CA ASP A 66 -21.98 24.23 -17.85
C ASP A 66 -22.70 23.42 -18.96
N PRO A 67 -23.71 23.99 -19.64
CA PRO A 67 -24.40 23.33 -20.76
C PRO A 67 -23.49 22.94 -21.95
N LEU A 68 -22.27 23.48 -22.05
CA LEU A 68 -21.26 23.04 -23.04
C LEU A 68 -20.62 21.69 -22.71
N GLN A 69 -20.61 21.25 -21.45
CA GLN A 69 -20.10 19.91 -21.08
C GLN A 69 -21.08 18.79 -21.45
N LEU A 70 -22.38 19.08 -21.51
CA LEU A 70 -23.40 18.08 -21.84
C LEU A 70 -23.35 17.66 -23.33
N ALA A 71 -22.88 18.55 -24.21
CA ALA A 71 -22.74 18.28 -25.64
C ALA A 71 -21.53 17.39 -25.98
N ASN A 72 -20.50 17.37 -25.14
CA ASN A 72 -19.30 16.53 -25.32
C ASN A 72 -19.41 15.14 -24.67
N ALA A 73 -20.47 14.89 -23.90
CA ALA A 73 -20.64 13.67 -23.11
C ALA A 73 -21.27 12.47 -23.88
N ALA A 74 -21.52 12.59 -25.19
CA ALA A 74 -22.33 11.61 -25.92
C ALA A 74 -21.69 11.00 -27.17
N THR A 75 -20.37 11.04 -27.31
CA THR A 75 -19.66 10.07 -28.16
C THR A 75 -19.02 9.04 -27.24
N LEU A 76 -19.72 7.93 -27.00
CA LEU A 76 -19.11 6.74 -26.42
C LEU A 76 -17.95 6.32 -27.34
N VAL A 77 -16.73 6.69 -26.96
CA VAL A 77 -15.53 6.26 -27.68
C VAL A 77 -15.45 4.76 -27.48
N SER A 78 -15.54 4.01 -28.59
CA SER A 78 -15.43 2.56 -28.56
C SER A 78 -14.10 2.14 -27.94
N HIS A 79 -14.15 1.21 -26.98
CA HIS A 79 -12.98 0.73 -26.25
C HIS A 79 -13.07 -0.78 -26.01
N LYS A 80 -11.97 -1.37 -25.54
CA LYS A 80 -11.83 -2.83 -25.36
C LYS A 80 -12.24 -3.34 -23.98
N TYR A 81 -12.48 -2.43 -23.02
CA TYR A 81 -12.83 -2.74 -21.63
C TYR A 81 -14.25 -3.26 -21.45
N TYR A 82 -14.49 -3.94 -20.34
CA TYR A 82 -15.74 -4.63 -20.05
C TYR A 82 -16.38 -4.10 -18.74
N PRO A 83 -17.69 -3.84 -18.70
CA PRO A 83 -18.64 -3.95 -19.82
C PRO A 83 -18.38 -2.89 -20.91
N PRO A 84 -18.72 -3.16 -22.18
CA PRO A 84 -18.49 -2.21 -23.30
C PRO A 84 -19.24 -0.88 -23.16
N THR A 85 -20.21 -0.81 -22.25
CA THR A 85 -21.02 0.39 -21.96
C THR A 85 -20.39 1.29 -20.89
N ILE A 86 -19.25 0.92 -20.32
CA ILE A 86 -18.59 1.69 -19.26
C ILE A 86 -18.13 3.03 -19.83
N HIS A 87 -18.35 4.12 -19.10
CA HIS A 87 -17.99 5.45 -19.58
C HIS A 87 -16.54 5.76 -19.17
N LEU A 88 -15.66 5.91 -20.16
CA LEU A 88 -14.25 6.24 -19.97
C LEU A 88 -13.95 7.62 -20.59
N PRO A 89 -14.08 8.71 -19.82
CA PRO A 89 -13.68 10.03 -20.28
C PRO A 89 -12.22 10.02 -20.74
N GLN A 90 -11.92 10.74 -21.83
CA GLN A 90 -10.55 10.94 -22.30
C GLN A 90 -9.82 9.64 -22.72
N TYR A 91 -10.55 8.55 -22.95
CA TYR A 91 -9.93 7.29 -23.36
C TYR A 91 -9.16 7.43 -24.68
N VAL A 92 -7.93 6.94 -24.67
CA VAL A 92 -7.09 6.75 -25.86
C VAL A 92 -6.41 5.39 -25.77
N ASP A 93 -6.37 4.66 -26.89
CA ASP A 93 -5.61 3.41 -27.02
C ASP A 93 -4.12 3.63 -26.68
N ASN A 94 -3.45 2.56 -26.25
CA ASN A 94 -2.00 2.59 -26.06
C ASN A 94 -1.30 2.81 -27.40
N GLU A 95 -0.36 3.76 -27.45
CA GLU A 95 0.52 3.97 -28.61
C GLU A 95 1.50 2.81 -28.78
N SER A 96 1.97 2.23 -27.67
CA SER A 96 2.88 1.07 -27.68
C SER A 96 2.11 -0.24 -27.62
N SER A 97 2.64 -1.27 -28.27
CA SER A 97 2.10 -2.63 -28.15
C SER A 97 2.28 -3.19 -26.73
N ALA A 98 1.38 -4.09 -26.31
CA ALA A 98 1.45 -4.78 -25.03
C ALA A 98 2.82 -5.44 -24.78
N ILE A 99 3.38 -6.10 -25.81
CA ILE A 99 4.70 -6.74 -25.72
C ILE A 99 5.80 -5.69 -25.43
N SER A 100 5.76 -4.53 -26.10
CA SER A 100 6.74 -3.47 -25.90
C SER A 100 6.73 -2.95 -24.46
N ILE A 101 5.56 -2.64 -23.92
CA ILE A 101 5.44 -2.11 -22.56
C ILE A 101 5.80 -3.16 -21.51
N ILE A 102 5.45 -4.44 -21.73
CA ILE A 102 5.84 -5.55 -20.86
C ILE A 102 7.37 -5.73 -20.84
N ILE A 103 8.03 -5.65 -22.00
CA ILE A 103 9.50 -5.74 -22.08
C ILE A 103 10.15 -4.58 -21.33
N GLN A 104 9.67 -3.35 -21.52
CA GLN A 104 10.18 -2.17 -20.82
C GLN A 104 10.01 -2.30 -19.31
N PHE A 105 8.86 -2.79 -18.83
CA PHE A 105 8.65 -3.06 -17.42
C PHE A 105 9.54 -4.18 -16.90
N GLY A 106 9.74 -5.23 -17.69
CA GLY A 106 10.67 -6.31 -17.41
C GLY A 106 12.11 -5.83 -17.21
N PHE A 107 12.57 -4.85 -17.99
CA PHE A 107 13.88 -4.23 -17.77
C PHE A 107 13.96 -3.49 -16.43
N LEU A 108 12.90 -2.81 -16.00
CA LEU A 108 12.84 -2.18 -14.69
C LEU A 108 12.90 -3.22 -13.57
N TRP A 109 12.20 -4.35 -13.71
CA TRP A 109 12.27 -5.45 -12.75
C TRP A 109 13.67 -6.03 -12.66
N VAL A 110 14.30 -6.34 -13.80
CA VAL A 110 15.68 -6.85 -13.85
C VAL A 110 16.65 -5.87 -13.20
N ALA A 111 16.49 -4.56 -13.43
CA ALA A 111 17.30 -3.54 -12.79
C ALA A 111 17.13 -3.53 -11.26
N VAL A 112 15.89 -3.51 -10.77
CA VAL A 112 15.58 -3.53 -9.32
C VAL A 112 16.13 -4.80 -8.67
N LEU A 113 15.88 -5.97 -9.26
CA LEU A 113 16.36 -7.25 -8.76
C LEU A 113 17.90 -7.32 -8.77
N GLY A 114 18.53 -6.87 -9.84
CA GLY A 114 19.99 -6.83 -9.97
C GLY A 114 20.64 -5.91 -8.94
N ILE A 115 20.10 -4.69 -8.76
CA ILE A 115 20.57 -3.74 -7.74
C ILE A 115 20.38 -4.33 -6.34
N ALA A 116 19.20 -4.89 -6.02
CA ALA A 116 18.94 -5.50 -4.73
C ALA A 116 19.90 -6.66 -4.42
N LEU A 117 20.16 -7.54 -5.41
CA LEU A 117 21.14 -8.61 -5.29
C LEU A 117 22.54 -8.07 -5.01
N ILE A 118 23.01 -7.09 -5.78
CA ILE A 118 24.32 -6.47 -5.57
C ILE A 118 24.41 -5.89 -4.16
N ILE A 119 23.39 -5.18 -3.69
CA ILE A 119 23.36 -4.57 -2.36
C ILE A 119 23.48 -5.65 -1.28
N ILE A 120 22.65 -6.70 -1.30
CA ILE A 120 22.68 -7.72 -0.24
C ILE A 120 23.99 -8.51 -0.23
N PHE A 121 24.56 -8.80 -1.41
CA PHE A 121 25.87 -9.46 -1.49
C PHE A 121 27.01 -8.58 -0.95
N ARG A 122 26.90 -7.25 -1.05
CA ARG A 122 27.91 -6.31 -0.52
C ARG A 122 27.75 -6.05 0.96
N VAL A 123 26.53 -5.79 1.42
CA VAL A 123 26.25 -5.41 2.82
C VAL A 123 26.25 -6.63 3.75
N ARG A 124 25.78 -7.78 3.27
CA ARG A 124 25.69 -9.01 4.08
C ARG A 124 26.08 -10.26 3.27
N PRO A 125 27.36 -10.41 2.88
CA PRO A 125 27.82 -11.51 2.02
C PRO A 125 27.54 -12.91 2.59
N THR A 126 27.55 -13.04 3.92
CA THR A 126 27.27 -14.27 4.66
C THR A 126 25.78 -14.51 4.93
N ALA A 127 24.89 -13.69 4.37
CA ALA A 127 23.45 -13.89 4.50
C ALA A 127 23.03 -15.27 3.96
N SER A 128 22.06 -15.89 4.64
CA SER A 128 21.45 -17.14 4.17
C SER A 128 20.76 -16.91 2.82
N GLN A 129 20.57 -17.97 2.05
CA GLN A 129 19.82 -17.87 0.79
C GLN A 129 18.38 -17.38 1.01
N SER A 130 17.75 -17.78 2.12
CA SER A 130 16.42 -17.29 2.49
C SER A 130 16.42 -15.77 2.74
N ASP A 131 17.44 -15.24 3.41
CA ASP A 131 17.53 -13.80 3.67
C ASP A 131 17.80 -13.01 2.40
N LYS A 132 18.62 -13.54 1.49
CA LYS A 132 18.86 -12.92 0.17
C LYS A 132 17.58 -12.87 -0.66
N LEU A 133 16.83 -13.98 -0.72
CA LEU A 133 15.55 -14.02 -1.43
C LEU A 133 14.51 -13.08 -0.80
N ALA A 134 14.42 -13.05 0.53
CA ALA A 134 13.54 -12.12 1.24
C ALA A 134 13.92 -10.66 0.98
N PHE A 135 15.21 -10.33 0.99
CA PHE A 135 15.66 -8.97 0.70
C PHE A 135 15.27 -8.53 -0.71
N VAL A 136 15.57 -9.37 -1.70
CA VAL A 136 15.27 -9.09 -3.11
C VAL A 136 13.76 -8.99 -3.35
N TRP A 137 12.99 -9.90 -2.76
CA TRP A 137 11.53 -9.85 -2.81
C TRP A 137 11.00 -8.53 -2.22
N MET A 138 11.44 -8.14 -1.02
CA MET A 138 10.98 -6.90 -0.39
C MET A 138 11.36 -5.65 -1.18
N CYS A 139 12.51 -5.65 -1.86
CA CYS A 139 12.87 -4.56 -2.78
C CYS A 139 11.97 -4.52 -4.02
N LEU A 140 11.65 -5.66 -4.62
CA LEU A 140 10.71 -5.73 -5.74
C LEU A 140 9.30 -5.29 -5.28
N THR A 141 8.84 -5.78 -4.14
CA THR A 141 7.56 -5.41 -3.53
C THR A 141 7.47 -3.90 -3.28
N GLY A 142 8.49 -3.33 -2.65
CA GLY A 142 8.56 -1.89 -2.41
C GLY A 142 8.53 -1.09 -3.72
N PHE A 143 9.18 -1.59 -4.77
CA PHE A 143 9.17 -0.95 -6.08
C PHE A 143 7.78 -0.97 -6.74
N ILE A 144 7.12 -2.14 -6.78
CA ILE A 144 5.78 -2.26 -7.39
C ILE A 144 4.79 -1.36 -6.66
N HIS A 145 4.71 -1.46 -5.34
CA HIS A 145 3.76 -0.66 -4.57
C HIS A 145 4.05 0.85 -4.68
N LEU A 146 5.28 1.28 -4.44
CA LEU A 146 5.58 2.71 -4.34
C LEU A 146 5.67 3.43 -5.69
N PHE A 147 5.96 2.73 -6.78
CA PHE A 147 6.08 3.36 -8.10
C PHE A 147 4.93 3.00 -9.03
N PHE A 148 4.53 1.72 -9.11
CA PHE A 148 3.50 1.30 -10.05
C PHE A 148 2.10 1.56 -9.48
N GLU A 149 1.79 1.10 -8.27
CA GLU A 149 0.47 1.31 -7.63
C GLU A 149 0.27 2.76 -7.21
N ALA A 150 1.30 3.43 -6.68
CA ALA A 150 1.23 4.87 -6.42
C ALA A 150 0.91 5.68 -7.68
N TYR A 151 1.44 5.27 -8.84
CA TYR A 151 1.11 5.92 -10.11
C TYR A 151 -0.38 5.83 -10.43
N PHE A 152 -0.98 4.65 -10.24
CA PHE A 152 -2.42 4.48 -10.37
C PHE A 152 -3.17 5.41 -9.41
N VAL A 153 -2.85 5.36 -8.12
CA VAL A 153 -3.55 6.14 -7.09
C VAL A 153 -3.47 7.64 -7.33
N ILE A 154 -2.35 8.14 -7.86
CA ILE A 154 -2.17 9.58 -8.14
C ILE A 154 -2.88 9.98 -9.44
N ASN A 155 -2.88 9.12 -10.46
CA ASN A 155 -3.35 9.46 -11.82
C ASN A 155 -4.69 8.82 -12.20
N HIS A 156 -5.40 8.18 -11.26
CA HIS A 156 -6.60 7.36 -11.54
C HIS A 156 -7.68 8.09 -12.35
N LYS A 157 -7.83 9.41 -12.18
CA LYS A 157 -8.83 10.24 -12.90
C LYS A 157 -8.51 10.42 -14.39
N THR A 158 -7.23 10.43 -14.77
CA THR A 158 -6.74 10.71 -16.14
C THR A 158 -6.10 9.49 -16.81
N LEU A 159 -6.07 8.36 -16.10
CA LEU A 159 -5.36 7.15 -16.49
C LEU A 159 -5.77 6.60 -17.86
N ALA A 160 -7.05 6.68 -18.20
CA ALA A 160 -7.59 6.22 -19.48
C ALA A 160 -6.99 6.94 -20.70
N GLY A 161 -6.50 8.18 -20.52
CA GLY A 161 -5.83 8.96 -21.56
C GLY A 161 -4.30 8.93 -21.51
N SER A 162 -3.69 8.32 -20.50
CA SER A 162 -2.23 8.37 -20.29
C SER A 162 -1.46 7.57 -21.37
N GLN A 163 -0.36 8.14 -21.86
CA GLN A 163 0.58 7.49 -22.78
C GLN A 163 1.97 7.26 -22.15
N GLU A 164 2.11 7.52 -20.85
CA GLU A 164 3.32 7.16 -20.12
C GLU A 164 3.40 5.65 -19.92
N LEU A 165 4.62 5.12 -19.71
CA LEU A 165 4.83 3.67 -19.57
C LEU A 165 3.90 3.04 -18.53
N PHE A 166 3.81 3.62 -17.32
CA PHE A 166 2.93 3.10 -16.27
C PHE A 166 1.45 3.26 -16.61
N GLY A 167 1.04 4.38 -17.23
CA GLY A 167 -0.34 4.55 -17.68
C GLY A 167 -0.76 3.51 -18.73
N GLN A 168 0.12 3.23 -19.70
CA GLN A 168 -0.12 2.20 -20.70
C GLN A 168 -0.15 0.79 -20.10
N LEU A 169 0.72 0.49 -19.12
CA LEU A 169 0.71 -0.78 -18.37
C LEU A 169 -0.57 -0.95 -17.55
N TRP A 170 -1.03 0.09 -16.88
CA TRP A 170 -2.30 0.05 -16.15
C TRP A 170 -3.49 -0.12 -17.08
N LYS A 171 -3.51 0.54 -18.24
CA LYS A 171 -4.52 0.29 -19.28
C LYS A 171 -4.50 -1.15 -19.76
N GLU A 172 -3.33 -1.73 -20.01
CA GLU A 172 -3.20 -3.14 -20.39
C GLU A 172 -3.69 -4.07 -19.27
N TYR A 173 -3.32 -3.78 -18.02
CA TYR A 173 -3.78 -4.55 -16.86
C TYR A 173 -5.30 -4.44 -16.64
N SER A 174 -5.89 -3.28 -16.94
CA SER A 174 -7.32 -2.99 -16.81
C SER A 174 -8.19 -3.79 -17.79
N LEU A 175 -7.61 -4.48 -18.78
CA LEU A 175 -8.34 -5.48 -19.58
C LEU A 175 -8.79 -6.67 -18.72
N SER A 176 -8.12 -6.91 -17.60
CA SER A 176 -8.49 -7.93 -16.62
C SER A 176 -9.46 -7.44 -15.55
N ASP A 177 -9.46 -6.13 -15.29
CA ASP A 177 -10.42 -5.49 -14.40
C ASP A 177 -10.57 -4.01 -14.78
N SER A 178 -11.69 -3.67 -15.42
CA SER A 178 -11.91 -2.32 -15.95
C SER A 178 -12.13 -1.26 -14.87
N ARG A 179 -12.35 -1.68 -13.62
CA ARG A 179 -12.56 -0.78 -12.46
C ARG A 179 -11.39 0.15 -12.19
N TYR A 180 -10.17 -0.25 -12.58
CA TYR A 180 -8.98 0.61 -12.53
C TYR A 180 -9.11 1.85 -13.44
N LEU A 181 -9.92 1.82 -14.51
CA LEU A 181 -10.14 2.99 -15.36
C LEU A 181 -11.36 3.82 -14.99
N THR A 182 -12.21 3.32 -14.08
CA THR A 182 -13.39 4.04 -13.59
C THR A 182 -13.24 4.60 -12.20
N SER A 183 -12.04 4.58 -11.63
CA SER A 183 -11.79 5.10 -10.29
C SER A 183 -12.66 4.42 -9.23
N ASP A 184 -12.74 3.09 -9.28
CA ASP A 184 -13.48 2.34 -8.25
C ASP A 184 -12.96 2.66 -6.83
N PRO A 185 -13.85 3.03 -5.88
CA PRO A 185 -13.43 3.45 -4.56
C PRO A 185 -12.68 2.39 -3.77
N PHE A 186 -13.05 1.11 -3.92
CA PHE A 186 -12.38 0.03 -3.21
C PHE A 186 -10.97 -0.15 -3.75
N LEU A 187 -10.79 -0.19 -5.08
CA LEU A 187 -9.47 -0.31 -5.69
C LEU A 187 -8.56 0.87 -5.33
N ILE A 188 -9.06 2.11 -5.43
CA ILE A 188 -8.26 3.29 -5.05
C ILE A 188 -7.81 3.20 -3.59
N CYS A 189 -8.71 2.84 -2.67
CA CYS A 189 -8.38 2.79 -1.25
C CYS A 189 -7.39 1.65 -0.93
N MET A 190 -7.61 0.46 -1.50
CA MET A 190 -6.72 -0.68 -1.35
C MET A 190 -5.32 -0.35 -1.88
N GLU A 191 -5.25 0.16 -3.11
CA GLU A 191 -3.99 0.51 -3.76
C GLU A 191 -3.28 1.71 -3.10
N ALA A 192 -4.04 2.62 -2.47
CA ALA A 192 -3.44 3.71 -1.68
C ALA A 192 -2.73 3.15 -0.43
N VAL A 193 -3.34 2.17 0.23
CA VAL A 193 -2.71 1.51 1.38
C VAL A 193 -1.48 0.72 0.95
N THR A 194 -1.55 -0.01 -0.17
CA THR A 194 -0.40 -0.75 -0.68
C THR A 194 0.72 0.21 -1.07
N ALA A 195 0.43 1.26 -1.83
CA ALA A 195 1.39 2.25 -2.28
C ALA A 195 2.06 3.00 -1.12
N PHE A 196 1.28 3.57 -0.21
CA PHE A 196 1.79 4.53 0.79
C PHE A 196 2.09 3.91 2.16
N ALA A 197 1.60 2.70 2.45
CA ALA A 197 1.97 1.97 3.65
C ALA A 197 2.86 0.75 3.34
N TRP A 198 2.41 -0.17 2.47
CA TRP A 198 3.15 -1.41 2.21
C TRP A 198 4.43 -1.18 1.41
N GLY A 199 4.45 -0.25 0.44
CA GLY A 199 5.65 0.12 -0.31
C GLY A 199 6.81 0.58 0.58
N PRO A 200 6.65 1.64 1.39
CA PRO A 200 7.66 2.07 2.34
C PRO A 200 8.02 1.01 3.39
N LEU A 201 7.03 0.25 3.88
CA LEU A 201 7.27 -0.82 4.85
C LEU A 201 8.13 -1.95 4.25
N ALA A 202 7.95 -2.29 2.98
CA ALA A 202 8.75 -3.30 2.29
C ALA A 202 10.24 -2.90 2.26
N PHE A 203 10.55 -1.65 1.92
CA PHE A 203 11.93 -1.14 1.98
C PHE A 203 12.47 -1.11 3.43
N CYS A 204 11.62 -0.78 4.42
CA CYS A 204 12.00 -0.84 5.82
C CYS A 204 12.34 -2.28 6.26
N ILE A 205 11.60 -3.28 5.79
CA ILE A 205 11.89 -4.70 6.04
C ILE A 205 13.18 -5.11 5.33
N ALA A 206 13.41 -4.70 4.09
CA ALA A 206 14.67 -4.94 3.38
C ALA A 206 15.87 -4.37 4.17
N TYR A 207 15.75 -3.14 4.69
CA TYR A 207 16.73 -2.55 5.59
C TYR A 207 16.95 -3.40 6.85
N CYS A 208 15.86 -3.83 7.49
CA CYS A 208 15.92 -4.71 8.67
C CYS A 208 16.63 -6.05 8.37
N ILE A 209 16.47 -6.61 7.17
CA ILE A 209 17.20 -7.81 6.71
C ILE A 209 18.70 -7.53 6.57
N ALA A 210 19.06 -6.38 5.99
CA ALA A 210 20.45 -5.99 5.77
C ALA A 210 21.21 -5.81 7.09
N VAL A 211 20.60 -5.13 8.07
CA VAL A 211 21.22 -4.85 9.38
C VAL A 211 20.91 -5.88 10.47
N GLN A 212 20.22 -6.96 10.12
CA GLN A 212 19.78 -8.01 11.07
C GLN A 212 18.94 -7.47 12.24
N HIS A 213 18.07 -6.50 11.96
CA HIS A 213 17.23 -5.87 12.97
C HIS A 213 16.18 -6.85 13.53
N PRO A 214 15.99 -6.94 14.87
CA PRO A 214 15.06 -7.89 15.48
C PRO A 214 13.59 -7.66 15.09
N ALA A 215 13.23 -6.44 14.68
CA ALA A 215 11.87 -6.14 14.25
C ALA A 215 11.49 -6.75 12.88
N ARG A 216 12.46 -7.29 12.12
CA ARG A 216 12.24 -7.84 10.77
C ARG A 216 11.00 -8.72 10.70
N HIS A 217 10.91 -9.76 11.52
CA HIS A 217 9.82 -10.74 11.42
C HIS A 217 8.47 -10.17 11.86
N ALA A 218 8.43 -9.20 12.78
CA ALA A 218 7.20 -8.53 13.16
C ALA A 218 6.65 -7.68 12.00
N LEU A 219 7.52 -6.90 11.36
CA LEU A 219 7.17 -6.06 10.19
C LEU A 219 6.83 -6.93 8.96
N GLN A 220 7.61 -7.99 8.73
CA GLN A 220 7.38 -8.95 7.65
C GLN A 220 6.04 -9.67 7.83
N LEU A 221 5.65 -10.05 9.05
CA LEU A 221 4.34 -10.62 9.31
C LEU A 221 3.22 -9.62 9.01
N LEU A 222 3.36 -8.37 9.46
CA LEU A 222 2.38 -7.30 9.23
C LEU A 222 2.11 -7.10 7.74
N ILE A 223 3.17 -6.87 6.94
CA ILE A 223 3.01 -6.65 5.49
C ILE A 223 2.46 -7.89 4.79
N SER A 224 2.85 -9.10 5.22
CA SER A 224 2.43 -10.35 4.58
C SER A 224 0.94 -10.62 4.79
N VAL A 225 0.44 -10.38 5.99
CA VAL A 225 -1.00 -10.49 6.29
C VAL A 225 -1.77 -9.39 5.56
N GLY A 226 -1.23 -8.16 5.50
CA GLY A 226 -1.84 -7.06 4.77
C GLY A 226 -2.04 -7.34 3.28
N GLN A 227 -1.01 -7.88 2.61
CA GLN A 227 -1.07 -8.28 1.20
C GLN A 227 -2.11 -9.39 0.98
N VAL A 228 -2.04 -10.48 1.76
CA VAL A 228 -3.01 -11.59 1.68
C VAL A 228 -4.44 -11.10 1.91
N TYR A 229 -4.65 -10.21 2.89
CA TYR A 229 -5.97 -9.66 3.18
C TYR A 229 -6.48 -8.79 2.02
N GLY A 230 -5.64 -7.94 1.44
CA GLY A 230 -5.95 -7.13 0.27
C GLY A 230 -6.38 -7.99 -0.93
N ASP A 231 -5.58 -9.01 -1.26
CA ASP A 231 -5.90 -9.93 -2.36
C ASP A 231 -7.20 -10.72 -2.13
N VAL A 232 -7.46 -11.18 -0.90
CA VAL A 232 -8.72 -11.85 -0.55
C VAL A 232 -9.90 -10.92 -0.80
N LEU A 233 -9.80 -9.65 -0.36
CA LEU A 233 -10.86 -8.68 -0.60
C LEU A 233 -11.00 -8.38 -2.09
N TYR A 234 -9.90 -8.19 -2.81
CA TYR A 234 -9.90 -7.97 -4.25
C TYR A 234 -10.64 -9.09 -4.99
N TYR A 235 -10.29 -10.35 -4.73
CA TYR A 235 -11.00 -11.50 -5.28
C TYR A 235 -12.47 -11.55 -4.86
N ALA A 236 -12.78 -11.27 -3.60
CA ALA A 236 -14.16 -11.26 -3.12
C ALA A 236 -15.02 -10.24 -3.88
N THR A 237 -14.50 -9.04 -4.18
CA THR A 237 -15.27 -8.03 -4.93
C THR A 237 -15.66 -8.52 -6.33
N SER A 238 -14.75 -9.23 -7.02
CA SER A 238 -15.07 -9.80 -8.34
C SER A 238 -16.14 -10.89 -8.32
N LEU A 239 -16.36 -11.55 -7.18
CA LEU A 239 -17.41 -12.57 -7.02
C LEU A 239 -18.79 -11.95 -6.76
N LEU A 240 -18.84 -10.70 -6.31
CA LEU A 240 -20.06 -10.03 -5.87
C LEU A 240 -20.62 -9.04 -6.91
N GLU A 241 -19.80 -8.61 -7.87
CA GLU A 241 -20.14 -7.56 -8.82
C GLU A 241 -20.38 -8.07 -10.25
N ILE A 242 -20.82 -7.15 -11.12
CA ILE A 242 -20.85 -7.37 -12.57
C ILE A 242 -19.44 -7.72 -13.03
N SER A 243 -19.29 -8.67 -13.96
CA SER A 243 -17.96 -8.95 -14.55
C SER A 243 -17.39 -7.67 -15.13
N TYR A 244 -16.22 -7.22 -14.65
CA TYR A 244 -15.43 -6.11 -15.22
C TYR A 244 -14.21 -6.61 -16.01
N CYS A 245 -14.01 -7.93 -16.02
CA CYS A 245 -13.01 -8.61 -16.81
C CYS A 245 -13.54 -8.85 -18.23
N ARG A 246 -12.65 -8.74 -19.21
CA ARG A 246 -12.94 -9.19 -20.58
C ARG A 246 -13.24 -10.69 -20.62
N PRO A 247 -14.13 -11.14 -21.53
CA PRO A 247 -14.58 -12.53 -21.57
C PRO A 247 -13.51 -13.53 -22.02
N GLU A 248 -12.42 -13.08 -22.66
CA GLU A 248 -11.33 -13.96 -23.03
C GLU A 248 -10.60 -14.48 -21.78
N GLY A 249 -10.59 -15.81 -21.60
CA GLY A 249 -10.10 -16.45 -20.38
C GLY A 249 -8.65 -16.14 -20.00
N TYR A 250 -7.81 -15.67 -20.93
CA TYR A 250 -6.44 -15.25 -20.63
C TYR A 250 -6.40 -14.01 -19.71
N TYR A 251 -7.28 -13.03 -19.88
CA TYR A 251 -7.31 -11.86 -18.99
C TYR A 251 -7.73 -12.26 -17.58
N PHE A 252 -8.68 -13.17 -17.45
CA PHE A 252 -9.07 -13.66 -16.13
C PHE A 252 -7.98 -14.54 -15.49
N TRP A 253 -7.53 -15.60 -16.16
CA TRP A 253 -6.64 -16.57 -15.53
C TRP A 253 -5.20 -16.08 -15.37
N PHE A 254 -4.68 -15.34 -16.35
CA PHE A 254 -3.30 -14.90 -16.32
C PHE A 254 -3.13 -13.52 -15.68
N TYR A 255 -3.92 -12.53 -16.08
CA TYR A 255 -3.76 -11.17 -15.54
C TYR A 255 -4.39 -11.05 -14.16
N TYR A 256 -5.67 -11.39 -14.06
CA TYR A 256 -6.42 -11.21 -12.83
C TYR A 256 -6.04 -12.23 -11.76
N PHE A 257 -6.08 -13.53 -12.06
CA PHE A 257 -5.83 -14.57 -11.06
C PHE A 257 -4.33 -14.80 -10.82
N PHE A 258 -3.55 -15.11 -11.85
CA PHE A 258 -2.16 -15.56 -11.63
C PHE A 258 -1.26 -14.49 -11.01
N PHE A 259 -1.28 -13.23 -11.47
CA PHE A 259 -0.43 -12.19 -10.87
C PHE A 259 -0.77 -11.89 -9.41
N ASN A 260 -2.05 -11.81 -9.06
CA ASN A 260 -2.48 -11.61 -7.67
C ASN A 260 -2.24 -12.87 -6.82
N PHE A 261 -2.34 -14.07 -7.40
CA PHE A 261 -2.05 -15.32 -6.69
C PHE A 261 -0.58 -15.41 -6.24
N ILE A 262 0.35 -14.78 -6.95
CA ILE A 262 1.76 -14.71 -6.52
C ILE A 262 1.87 -13.96 -5.18
N TRP A 263 1.20 -12.82 -5.04
CA TRP A 263 1.18 -12.02 -3.81
C TRP A 263 0.57 -12.80 -2.64
N MET A 264 -0.54 -13.48 -2.89
CA MET A 264 -1.16 -14.40 -1.95
C MET A 264 -0.19 -15.49 -1.46
N LEU A 265 0.44 -16.21 -2.40
CA LEU A 265 1.30 -17.34 -2.09
C LEU A 265 2.55 -16.90 -1.31
N VAL A 266 3.21 -15.84 -1.77
CA VAL A 266 4.44 -15.34 -1.15
C VAL A 266 4.13 -14.69 0.22
N GLY A 267 3.00 -13.98 0.34
CA GLY A 267 2.51 -13.47 1.61
C GLY A 267 2.26 -14.60 2.62
N CYS A 268 1.57 -15.66 2.23
CA CYS A 268 1.34 -16.83 3.10
C CYS A 268 2.65 -17.48 3.55
N TYR A 269 3.61 -17.61 2.64
CA TYR A 269 4.94 -18.14 2.95
C TYR A 269 5.67 -17.28 3.99
N TYR A 270 5.78 -15.96 3.78
CA TYR A 270 6.51 -15.07 4.68
C TYR A 270 5.80 -14.82 6.02
N ALA A 271 4.47 -14.91 6.05
CA ALA A 271 3.70 -14.93 7.29
C ALA A 271 4.04 -16.18 8.11
N THR A 272 4.01 -17.37 7.49
CA THR A 272 4.35 -18.64 8.14
C THR A 272 5.80 -18.65 8.65
N GLN A 273 6.73 -18.16 7.83
CA GLN A 273 8.13 -18.01 8.22
C GLN A 273 8.26 -17.12 9.46
N SER A 274 7.63 -15.94 9.44
CA SER A 274 7.73 -14.97 10.54
C SER A 274 7.12 -15.50 11.83
N ILE A 275 5.94 -16.12 11.77
CA ILE A 275 5.29 -16.75 12.93
C ILE A 275 6.20 -17.81 13.53
N THR A 276 6.82 -18.65 12.67
CA THR A 276 7.72 -19.72 13.10
C THR A 276 8.95 -19.15 13.83
N GLU A 277 9.63 -18.16 13.25
CA GLU A 277 10.82 -17.58 13.85
C GLU A 277 10.52 -16.78 15.13
N ILE A 278 9.42 -16.04 15.18
CA ILE A 278 8.94 -15.36 16.38
C ILE A 278 8.66 -16.37 17.49
N THR A 279 7.95 -17.46 17.18
CA THR A 279 7.60 -18.51 18.16
C THR A 279 8.86 -19.19 18.71
N LYS A 280 9.83 -19.52 17.84
CA LYS A 280 11.12 -20.09 18.26
C LYS A 280 11.90 -19.15 19.17
N ALA A 281 11.90 -17.85 18.90
CA ALA A 281 12.57 -16.86 19.72
C ALA A 281 11.97 -16.79 21.13
N PHE A 282 10.63 -16.76 21.23
CA PHE A 282 9.94 -16.77 22.53
C PHE A 282 10.14 -18.08 23.29
N ALA A 283 10.13 -19.24 22.63
CA ALA A 283 10.40 -20.53 23.25
C ALA A 283 11.81 -20.56 23.89
N LYS A 284 12.84 -20.12 23.15
CA LYS A 284 14.21 -20.00 23.67
C LYS A 284 14.28 -19.08 24.89
N LEU A 285 13.60 -17.93 24.85
CA LEU A 285 13.57 -17.00 25.97
C LEU A 285 12.96 -17.62 27.24
N GLN A 286 11.90 -18.42 27.09
CA GLN A 286 11.31 -19.15 28.20
C GLN A 286 12.27 -20.19 28.79
N ASP A 287 12.99 -20.93 27.96
CA ASP A 287 13.95 -21.93 28.40
C ASP A 287 15.14 -21.31 29.14
N PHE A 288 15.67 -20.18 28.65
CA PHE A 288 16.67 -19.39 29.39
C PHE A 288 16.14 -18.93 30.75
N GLY A 289 14.89 -18.46 30.82
CA GLY A 289 14.25 -18.08 32.07
C GLY A 289 14.12 -19.23 33.07
N LYS A 290 13.80 -20.44 32.60
CA LYS A 290 13.75 -21.66 33.44
C LYS A 290 15.14 -22.08 33.93
N SER A 291 16.12 -22.13 33.04
CA SER A 291 17.50 -22.46 33.38
C SER A 291 18.08 -21.51 34.44
N GLN A 292 17.85 -20.20 34.28
CA GLN A 292 18.30 -19.19 35.23
C GLN A 292 17.61 -19.32 36.60
N LYS A 293 16.33 -19.70 36.64
CA LYS A 293 15.62 -19.99 37.90
C LYS A 293 16.20 -21.20 38.59
N ASN A 294 16.42 -22.30 37.87
CA ASN A 294 17.00 -23.53 38.43
C ASN A 294 18.40 -23.27 39.01
N PHE A 295 19.24 -22.52 38.28
CA PHE A 295 20.57 -22.13 38.76
C PHE A 295 20.54 -21.26 40.03
N LYS A 296 19.57 -20.34 40.14
CA LYS A 296 19.38 -19.56 41.38
C LYS A 296 18.94 -20.46 42.54
N THR A 297 18.01 -21.38 42.32
CA THR A 297 17.54 -22.31 43.35
C THR A 297 18.67 -23.20 43.85
N GLU A 298 19.48 -23.78 42.96
CA GLU A 298 20.64 -24.60 43.35
C GLU A 298 21.69 -23.82 44.16
N ASN A 299 21.96 -22.56 43.80
CA ASN A 299 22.91 -21.74 44.55
C ASN A 299 22.38 -21.27 45.91
N VAL A 300 21.07 -21.10 46.08
CA VAL A 300 20.46 -20.81 47.38
C VAL A 300 20.55 -22.03 48.29
N LEU A 301 20.26 -23.23 47.76
CA LEU A 301 20.39 -24.48 48.52
C LEU A 301 21.84 -24.70 49.00
N LYS A 302 22.84 -24.43 48.16
CA LYS A 302 24.26 -24.58 48.52
C LYS A 302 24.81 -23.55 49.53
N LYS A 303 24.10 -22.46 49.81
CA LYS A 303 24.52 -21.45 50.79
C LYS A 303 23.83 -21.58 52.15
N GLY A 304 22.87 -22.49 52.25
CA GLY A 304 22.10 -22.75 53.48
C GLY A 304 22.66 -23.88 54.36
N ASP A 305 23.66 -24.61 53.88
CA ASP A 305 24.48 -25.59 54.63
C ASP A 305 25.79 -24.95 55.08
#